data_AF-A0A662DPN0-F1
#
_entry.id   AF-A0A662DPN0-F1
#
_cell.length_a   1.000
_cell.length_b   1.000
_cell.length_c   1.000
_cell.angle_alpha   90.00
_cell.angle_beta   90.00
_cell.angle_gamma   90.00
#
_symmetry.space_group_name_H-M   'P 1'
#
loop_
_entity.id
_entity.type
_entity.pdbx_description
1 polymer ?
#
loop_
_entity_poly.entity_id
_entity_poly.type
_entity_poly.pdbx_seq_one_letter_code
_entity_poly.pdbx_strand_id
1 'polypeptide(L)'
;MSFGVKYGEKYEFYKALQDRGESSPLDDLPDLDIVDTLYYEDFVVLGTERVNGMSMGPIPIMKIVDYARMEGVEDVGRFKRIIAAVDRLYMRLVAVEQERKSKAAKKKSNSKMR
;
A
#
# COMPACT_ATOMS: atom_id res chain seq x y z
N MET A 1 2.82 11.54 -2.31
CA MET A 1 4.00 10.68 -2.10
C MET A 1 3.47 9.25 -2.16
N SER A 2 4.12 8.38 -2.92
CA SER A 2 3.71 6.98 -3.11
C SER A 2 4.42 6.14 -2.06
N PHE A 3 3.68 5.62 -1.07
CA PHE A 3 4.25 4.84 0.04
C PHE A 3 4.33 3.33 -0.28
N GLY A 4 3.59 2.85 -1.28
CA GLY A 4 3.45 1.41 -1.54
C GLY A 4 4.51 0.75 -2.43
N VAL A 5 5.42 1.52 -3.05
CA VAL A 5 6.40 0.98 -4.03
C VAL A 5 7.86 1.17 -3.58
N LYS A 6 8.12 1.99 -2.55
CA LYS A 6 9.50 2.39 -2.21
C LYS A 6 10.31 1.30 -1.50
N TYR A 7 9.68 0.39 -0.77
CA TYR A 7 10.39 -0.43 0.22
C TYR A 7 10.39 -1.93 -0.07
N GLY A 8 9.36 -2.49 -0.71
CA GLY A 8 9.21 -3.95 -0.84
C GLY A 8 10.36 -4.67 -1.56
N GLU A 9 10.87 -4.12 -2.67
CA GLU A 9 11.95 -4.75 -3.45
C GLU A 9 13.36 -4.50 -2.87
N LYS A 10 13.51 -3.53 -1.96
CA LYS A 10 14.81 -3.08 -1.44
C LYS A 10 14.87 -3.08 0.09
N TYR A 11 13.91 -3.70 0.75
CA TYR A 11 13.79 -3.71 2.21
C TYR A 11 15.06 -4.23 2.86
N GLU A 12 15.55 -5.40 2.42
CA GLU A 12 16.80 -5.99 2.91
C GLU A 12 18.01 -5.09 2.71
N PHE A 13 18.06 -4.36 1.59
CA PHE A 13 19.13 -3.41 1.32
C PHE A 13 19.07 -2.19 2.25
N TYR A 14 17.88 -1.62 2.48
CA TYR A 14 17.71 -0.48 3.38
C TYR A 14 17.89 -0.86 4.85
N LYS A 15 17.51 -2.07 5.24
CA LYS A 15 17.77 -2.64 6.57
C LYS A 15 19.27 -2.80 6.81
N ALA A 16 19.99 -3.33 5.81
CA ALA A 16 21.44 -3.47 5.89
C ALA A 16 22.21 -2.13 5.94
N LEU A 17 21.63 -1.02 5.46
CA LEU A 17 22.20 0.33 5.65
C LEU A 17 22.00 0.83 7.08
N GLN A 18 20.79 0.64 7.62
CA GLN A 18 20.44 0.99 8.99
C GLN A 18 21.29 0.22 10.02
N ASP A 19 21.48 -1.09 9.80
CA ASP A 19 22.33 -1.95 10.65
C ASP A 19 23.81 -1.52 10.62
N ARG A 20 24.24 -0.82 9.56
CA ARG A 20 25.59 -0.24 9.44
C ARG A 20 25.69 1.17 10.03
N GLY A 21 24.60 1.73 10.54
CA GLY A 21 24.54 3.10 11.04
C GLY A 21 24.56 4.16 9.94
N GLU A 22 24.29 3.76 8.69
CA GLU A 22 24.14 4.68 7.56
C GLU A 22 22.68 5.15 7.42
N SER A 23 22.49 6.38 6.96
CA SER A 23 21.15 6.94 6.76
C SER A 23 20.32 6.06 5.82
N SER A 24 19.20 5.55 6.31
CA SER A 24 18.31 4.65 5.60
C SER A 24 16.97 5.33 5.34
N PRO A 25 16.34 5.13 4.16
CA PRO A 25 14.95 5.49 3.94
C PRO A 25 13.96 4.82 4.91
N LEU A 26 14.40 3.80 5.66
CA LEU A 26 13.65 3.20 6.76
C LEU A 26 13.64 4.06 8.03
N ASP A 27 14.59 4.98 8.19
CA ASP A 27 14.63 5.88 9.36
C ASP A 27 13.44 6.86 9.37
N ASP A 28 12.82 7.08 8.20
CA ASP A 28 11.60 7.86 8.03
C ASP A 28 10.32 7.02 8.21
N LEU A 29 10.41 5.71 8.54
CA LEU A 29 9.20 4.96 8.88
C LEU A 29 8.63 5.53 10.18
N PRO A 30 7.31 5.74 10.25
CA PRO A 30 6.68 6.00 11.53
C PRO A 30 6.91 4.79 12.44
N ASP A 31 7.24 5.03 13.70
CA ASP A 31 7.14 4.01 14.74
C ASP A 31 5.67 3.58 14.81
N LEU A 32 5.36 2.43 14.21
CA LEU A 32 4.04 1.83 14.30
C LEU A 32 3.97 1.08 15.63
N ASP A 33 2.93 1.35 16.41
CA ASP A 33 2.67 0.53 17.58
C ASP A 33 2.27 -0.91 17.14
N ILE A 34 2.20 -1.83 18.10
CA ILE A 34 1.87 -3.24 17.82
C ILE A 34 0.51 -3.36 17.12
N VAL A 35 -0.45 -2.49 17.45
CA VAL A 35 -1.81 -2.52 16.89
C VAL A 35 -1.79 -2.04 15.44
N ASP A 36 -1.09 -0.96 15.15
CA ASP A 36 -0.90 -0.41 13.80
C ASP A 36 -0.12 -1.38 12.91
N THR A 37 0.83 -2.12 13.48
CA THR A 37 1.59 -3.17 12.78
C THR A 37 0.67 -4.31 12.34
N LEU A 38 -0.23 -4.77 13.22
CA LEU A 38 -1.21 -5.82 12.89
C LEU A 38 -2.16 -5.39 11.77
N TYR A 39 -2.76 -4.20 11.87
CA TYR A 39 -3.65 -3.70 10.81
C TYR A 39 -2.93 -3.49 9.47
N TYR A 40 -1.64 -3.14 9.51
CA TYR A 40 -0.83 -3.02 8.30
C TYR A 40 -0.56 -4.38 7.65
N GLU A 41 -0.16 -5.38 8.43
CA GLU A 41 0.04 -6.75 7.95
C GLU A 41 -1.25 -7.34 7.37
N ASP A 42 -2.37 -7.20 8.10
CA ASP A 42 -3.70 -7.61 7.65
C ASP A 42 -4.08 -6.95 6.31
N PHE A 43 -3.78 -5.66 6.17
CA PHE A 43 -4.00 -4.92 4.94
C PHE A 43 -3.14 -5.44 3.77
N VAL A 44 -1.87 -5.78 4.02
CA VAL A 44 -0.98 -6.34 3.00
C VAL A 44 -1.49 -7.70 2.52
N VAL A 45 -1.90 -8.59 3.45
CA VAL A 45 -2.46 -9.90 3.12
C VAL A 45 -3.74 -9.76 2.31
N LEU A 46 -4.69 -8.96 2.80
CA LEU A 46 -5.96 -8.68 2.11
C LEU A 46 -5.76 -7.98 0.75
N GLY A 47 -4.65 -7.26 0.58
CA GLY A 47 -4.26 -6.64 -0.68
C GLY A 47 -4.07 -7.64 -1.83
N THR A 48 -3.74 -8.90 -1.54
CA THR A 48 -3.58 -9.97 -2.54
C THR A 48 -4.92 -10.42 -3.14
N GLU A 49 -6.03 -10.20 -2.43
CA GLU A 49 -7.39 -10.55 -2.84
C GLU A 49 -8.04 -9.50 -3.77
N ARG A 50 -7.30 -8.46 -4.14
CA ARG A 50 -7.78 -7.45 -5.08
C ARG A 50 -8.04 -8.05 -6.45
N VAL A 51 -9.16 -7.65 -7.04
CA VAL A 51 -9.42 -7.93 -8.45
C VAL A 51 -8.48 -7.08 -9.28
N ASN A 52 -7.58 -7.73 -9.99
CA ASN A 52 -6.64 -7.10 -10.91
C ASN A 52 -7.19 -7.24 -12.34
N GLY A 53 -7.92 -6.21 -12.80
CA GLY A 53 -8.43 -6.09 -14.17
C GLY A 53 -7.68 -5.03 -14.99
N MET A 54 -8.37 -4.28 -15.85
CA MET A 54 -7.78 -3.12 -16.56
C MET A 54 -7.28 -2.02 -15.62
N SER A 55 -7.74 -2.02 -14.38
CA SER A 55 -7.27 -1.17 -13.29
C SER A 55 -7.32 -1.94 -11.97
N MET A 56 -6.48 -1.54 -11.02
CA MET A 56 -6.53 -2.05 -9.65
C MET A 56 -7.89 -1.70 -9.03
N GLY A 57 -8.54 -2.68 -8.41
CA GLY A 57 -9.82 -2.50 -7.71
C GLY A 57 -9.65 -2.40 -6.18
N PRO A 58 -10.71 -1.98 -5.46
CA PRO A 58 -10.73 -2.08 -4.01
C PRO A 58 -10.74 -3.55 -3.56
N ILE A 59 -10.35 -3.79 -2.32
CA ILE A 59 -10.45 -5.11 -1.70
C ILE A 59 -11.95 -5.44 -1.54
N PRO A 60 -12.43 -6.61 -2.03
CA PRO A 60 -13.83 -6.97 -1.87
C PRO A 60 -14.23 -7.03 -0.38
N ILE A 61 -15.34 -6.39 -0.02
CA ILE A 61 -15.80 -6.31 1.39
C ILE A 61 -15.98 -7.71 2.00
N MET A 62 -16.46 -8.68 1.21
CA MET A 62 -16.61 -10.05 1.67
C MET A 62 -15.28 -10.68 2.08
N LYS A 63 -14.19 -10.40 1.35
CA LYS A 63 -12.85 -10.90 1.67
C LYS A 63 -12.33 -10.34 2.99
N ILE A 64 -12.60 -9.06 3.27
CA ILE A 64 -12.26 -8.44 4.56
C ILE A 64 -13.04 -9.11 5.71
N VAL A 65 -14.32 -9.41 5.50
CA VAL A 65 -15.18 -10.06 6.51
C VAL A 65 -14.76 -11.51 6.74
N ASP A 66 -14.48 -12.25 5.68
CA ASP A 66 -14.06 -13.65 5.76
C ASP A 66 -12.70 -13.77 6.47
N TYR A 67 -11.75 -12.91 6.13
CA TYR A 67 -10.45 -12.82 6.80
C TYR A 67 -10.60 -12.52 8.30
N ALA A 68 -11.39 -11.50 8.65
CA ALA A 68 -11.63 -11.14 10.05
C ALA A 68 -12.21 -12.31 10.87
N ARG A 69 -13.06 -13.13 10.26
CA ARG A 69 -13.62 -14.33 10.90
C ARG A 69 -12.58 -15.45 11.03
N MET A 70 -11.73 -15.64 10.04
CA MET A 70 -10.67 -16.64 10.06
C MET A 70 -9.62 -16.33 11.14
N GLU A 71 -9.22 -15.07 11.27
CA GLU A 71 -8.24 -14.60 12.26
C GLU A 71 -8.84 -14.39 13.66
N GLY A 72 -10.14 -14.66 13.85
CA GLY A 72 -10.79 -14.55 15.16
C GLY A 72 -10.92 -13.11 15.68
N VAL A 73 -11.00 -12.12 14.78
CA VAL A 73 -11.13 -10.71 15.14
C VAL A 73 -12.45 -10.47 15.90
N GLU A 74 -12.34 -9.98 17.13
CA GLU A 74 -13.51 -9.77 18.02
C GLU A 74 -14.51 -8.74 17.47
N ASP A 75 -14.03 -7.58 16.99
CA ASP A 75 -14.86 -6.54 16.38
C ASP A 75 -14.66 -6.47 14.86
N VAL A 76 -15.27 -7.44 14.17
CA VAL A 76 -15.31 -7.50 12.70
C VAL A 76 -15.83 -6.20 12.09
N GLY A 77 -16.76 -5.50 12.76
CA GLY A 77 -17.34 -4.26 12.28
C GLY A 77 -16.30 -3.12 12.23
N ARG A 78 -15.52 -2.96 13.30
CA ARG A 78 -14.43 -1.99 13.40
C ARG A 78 -13.29 -2.35 12.46
N PHE A 79 -12.85 -3.61 12.45
CA PHE A 79 -11.80 -4.08 11.54
C PHE A 79 -12.13 -3.78 10.08
N LYS A 80 -13.34 -4.15 9.64
CA LYS A 80 -13.84 -3.85 8.29
C LYS A 80 -13.78 -2.36 7.96
N ARG A 81 -14.18 -1.49 8.90
CA ARG A 81 -14.17 -0.03 8.69
C ARG A 81 -12.75 0.51 8.53
N ILE A 82 -11.81 0.03 9.34
CA ILE A 82 -10.40 0.45 9.30
C ILE A 82 -9.77 0.00 7.98
N ILE A 83 -9.82 -1.29 7.66
CA ILE A 83 -9.22 -1.83 6.42
C ILE A 83 -9.84 -1.16 5.19
N ALA A 84 -11.16 -0.98 5.14
CA ALA A 84 -11.81 -0.30 4.02
C ALA A 84 -11.42 1.18 3.91
N ALA A 85 -11.12 1.86 5.02
CA ALA A 85 -10.65 3.25 5.00
C ALA A 85 -9.21 3.34 4.48
N VAL A 86 -8.32 2.47 4.95
CA VAL A 86 -6.94 2.35 4.46
C VAL A 86 -6.93 2.03 2.97
N ASP A 87 -7.76 1.07 2.54
CA ASP A 87 -7.90 0.70 1.14
C ASP A 87 -8.32 1.87 0.24
N ARG A 88 -9.35 2.61 0.64
CA ARG A 88 -9.79 3.81 -0.11
C ARG A 88 -8.70 4.86 -0.22
N LEU A 89 -7.91 5.06 0.85
CA LEU A 89 -6.78 5.99 0.83
C LEU A 89 -5.70 5.52 -0.15
N TYR A 90 -5.32 4.24 -0.08
CA TYR A 90 -4.36 3.63 -0.99
C TYR A 90 -4.78 3.78 -2.46
N MET A 91 -6.04 3.47 -2.77
CA MET A 91 -6.60 3.62 -4.13
C MET A 91 -6.51 5.05 -4.65
N ARG A 92 -6.76 6.06 -3.81
CA ARG A 92 -6.60 7.48 -4.20
C ARG A 92 -5.15 7.81 -4.50
N LEU A 93 -4.21 7.32 -3.70
CA LEU A 93 -2.78 7.56 -3.91
C LEU A 93 -2.29 6.93 -5.22
N VAL A 94 -2.72 5.70 -5.50
CA VAL A 94 -2.40 4.99 -6.76
C VAL A 94 -2.97 5.75 -7.96
N ALA A 95 -4.22 6.19 -7.90
CA ALA A 95 -4.85 6.96 -8.98
C ALA A 95 -4.07 8.26 -9.29
N VAL A 96 -3.70 9.02 -8.25
CA VAL A 96 -2.87 10.24 -8.40
C VAL A 96 -1.51 9.91 -9.03
N GLU A 97 -0.91 8.78 -8.68
CA GLU A 97 0.36 8.36 -9.27
C GLU A 97 0.22 7.99 -10.75
N GLN A 98 -0.82 7.25 -11.12
CA GLN A 98 -1.11 6.89 -12.51
C GLN A 98 -1.40 8.14 -13.38
N GLU A 99 -2.13 9.12 -12.84
CA GLU A 99 -2.34 10.40 -13.52
C GLU A 99 -1.02 11.16 -13.76
N ARG A 100 -0.12 11.17 -12.77
CA ARG A 100 1.19 11.82 -12.92
C ARG A 100 2.03 11.12 -13.98
N LYS A 101 2.06 9.78 -13.97
CA LYS A 101 2.79 8.98 -14.97
C LYS A 101 2.24 9.19 -16.38
N SER A 102 0.91 9.18 -16.56
CA SER A 102 0.29 9.40 -17.87
C SER A 102 0.52 10.82 -18.41
N LYS A 103 0.46 11.86 -17.56
CA LYS A 103 0.81 13.25 -17.93
C LYS A 103 2.28 13.37 -18.34
N ALA A 104 3.21 12.74 -17.62
CA ALA A 104 4.62 12.74 -17.94
C ALA A 104 4.91 12.01 -19.28
N ALA A 105 4.24 10.89 -19.54
CA ALA A 105 4.36 10.14 -20.78
C ALA A 105 3.88 10.95 -22.00
N LYS A 106 2.72 11.62 -21.89
CA LYS A 106 2.19 12.49 -22.95
C LYS A 106 3.14 13.66 -23.28
N LYS A 107 3.75 14.28 -22.26
CA LYS A 107 4.72 15.37 -22.45
C LYS A 107 5.97 14.91 -23.22
N LYS A 108 6.48 13.71 -22.94
CA LYS A 108 7.63 13.13 -23.67
C LYS A 108 7.29 12.78 -25.13
N SER A 109 6.09 12.26 -25.39
CA SER A 109 5.62 11.97 -26.75
C SER A 109 5.54 13.24 -27.61
N ASN A 110 4.96 14.33 -27.10
CA ASN A 110 4.86 15.60 -27.83
C ASN A 110 6.21 16.31 -28.06
N SER A 111 7.22 16.05 -27.22
CA SER A 111 8.57 16.60 -27.38
C SER A 111 9.40 15.89 -28.45
N LYS A 112 9.00 14.70 -28.88
CA LYS A 112 9.74 13.86 -29.85
C LYS A 112 9.21 14.01 -31.29
N MET A 113 8.07 14.68 -31.46
CA MET A 113 7.45 15.01 -32.76
C MET A 113 7.75 16.44 -33.23
N ARG A 114 8.52 17.21 -32.45
CA ARG A 114 9.10 18.51 -32.84
C ARG A 114 10.58 18.33 -33.07
#